data_AF-A0A2V9U456-F1
#
_entry.id   AF-A0A2V9U456-F1
#
_cell.length_a   1.000
_cell.length_b   1.000
_cell.length_c   1.000
_cell.angle_alpha   90.00
_cell.angle_beta   90.00
_cell.angle_gamma   90.00
#
_symmetry.space_group_name_H-M   'P 1'
#
loop_
_entity.id
_entity.type
_entity.pdbx_description
1 polymer ?
#
loop_
_entity_poly.entity_id
_entity_poly.type
_entity_poly.pdbx_seq_one_letter_code
_entity_poly.pdbx_strand_id
1 'polypeptide(L)' 'SYVAGGLIPLSPYMILASASRGLLASAVVTLAALGIFGFMKGRYTGTGPVRSAAQTMVIGGIAAAAAFLLAKLIA' A
#
# COMPACT_ATOMS: atom_id res chain seq x y z
N SER A 1 -6.03 6.23 -13.37
CA SER A 1 -5.48 6.17 -12.00
C SER A 1 -4.54 5.00 -11.73
N TYR A 2 -4.62 3.86 -12.44
CA TYR A 2 -3.80 2.67 -12.15
C TYR A 2 -2.28 2.95 -12.13
N VAL A 3 -1.76 3.62 -13.17
CA VAL A 3 -0.33 3.99 -13.26
C VAL A 3 0.09 4.88 -12.07
N ALA A 4 -0.66 5.95 -11.80
CA ALA A 4 -0.37 6.86 -10.69
C ALA A 4 -0.37 6.15 -9.34
N GLY A 5 -1.31 5.23 -9.10
CA GLY A 5 -1.35 4.42 -7.88
C GLY A 5 -0.16 3.46 -7.77
N GLY A 6 0.26 2.84 -8.88
CA GLY A 6 1.41 1.94 -8.92
C GLY A 6 2.75 2.64 -8.68
N LEU A 7 2.86 3.93 -8.98
CA LEU A 7 4.08 4.71 -8.72
C LEU A 7 4.32 4.96 -7.22
N ILE A 8 3.27 4.97 -6.40
CA ILE A 8 3.37 5.24 -4.96
C ILE A 8 4.31 4.24 -4.25
N PRO A 9 4.07 2.91 -4.29
CA PRO A 9 4.97 1.93 -3.67
C PRO A 9 6.36 1.89 -4.31
N LEU A 10 6.50 2.26 -5.59
CA LEU A 10 7.78 2.22 -6.31
C LEU A 10 8.67 3.42 -5.99
N SER A 11 8.08 4.56 -5.64
CA SER A 11 8.81 5.81 -5.43
C SER A 11 9.97 5.72 -4.43
N PRO A 12 9.89 5.00 -3.29
CA PRO A 12 11.04 4.94 -2.38
C PRO A 12 12.20 4.12 -2.93
N TYR A 13 11.94 3.13 -3.79
CA TYR A 13 12.99 2.36 -4.46
C TYR A 13 13.70 3.16 -5.56
N MET A 14 13.05 4.17 -6.14
CA MET A 14 13.68 5.08 -7.10
C MET A 14 14.68 6.05 -6.43
N ILE A 15 14.50 6.29 -5.13
CA ILE A 15 15.27 7.30 -4.38
C ILE A 15 16.31 6.66 -3.46
N LEU A 16 15.98 5.53 -2.82
CA LEU A 16 16.83 4.86 -1.84
C LEU A 16 17.64 3.74 -2.49
N ALA A 17 18.96 3.78 -2.36
CA ALA A 17 19.86 2.76 -2.91
C ALA A 17 19.79 1.40 -2.18
N SER A 18 19.29 1.37 -0.94
CA SER A 18 19.18 0.13 -0.16
C SER A 18 17.79 -0.48 -0.31
N ALA A 19 17.73 -1.72 -0.82
CA ALA A 19 16.48 -2.46 -0.98
C ALA A 19 15.70 -2.61 0.34
N SER A 20 16.37 -2.90 1.45
CA SER A 20 15.72 -3.06 2.76
C SER A 20 15.14 -1.75 3.29
N ARG A 21 15.85 -0.63 3.13
CA ARG A 21 15.32 0.69 3.49
C ARG A 21 14.18 1.12 2.56
N GLY A 22 14.32 0.84 1.27
CA GLY A 22 13.28 1.04 0.25
C GLY A 22 12.00 0.29 0.58
N LEU A 23 12.10 -0.98 1.02
CA LEU A 23 10.97 -1.79 1.43
C LEU A 23 10.22 -1.19 2.63
N LEU A 24 10.93 -0.80 3.68
CA LEU A 24 10.31 -0.19 4.86
C LEU A 24 9.62 1.14 4.51
N ALA A 25 10.29 2.00 3.75
CA ALA A 25 9.72 3.27 3.31
C ALA A 25 8.51 3.07 2.38
N SER A 26 8.60 2.11 1.45
CA SER A 26 7.52 1.72 0.53
C SER A 26 6.29 1.23 1.29
N ALA A 27 6.47 0.36 2.29
CA ALA A 27 5.37 -0.15 3.09
C ALA A 27 4.62 0.98 3.81
N VAL A 28 5.33 1.91 4.45
CA VAL A 28 4.73 3.05 5.16
C VAL A 28 3.98 3.97 4.20
N VAL A 29 4.60 4.36 3.09
CA VAL A 29 3.98 5.25 2.09
C VAL A 29 2.75 4.60 1.45
N THR A 30 2.82 3.30 1.15
CA THR A 30 1.71 2.55 0.58
C THR A 30 0.55 2.43 1.55
N LEU A 31 0.80 2.11 2.82
CA LEU A 31 -0.25 2.06 3.84
C LEU A 31 -0.92 3.42 4.03
N ALA A 32 -0.15 4.51 4.06
CA ALA A 32 -0.69 5.86 4.11
C ALA A 32 -1.59 6.16 2.91
N ALA A 33 -1.14 5.83 1.69
CA ALA A 33 -1.93 6.03 0.47
C ALA A 33 -3.21 5.19 0.46
N LEU A 34 -3.14 3.91 0.85
CA LEU A 34 -4.30 3.02 1.00
C LEU A 34 -5.31 3.59 2.01
N GLY A 35 -4.83 4.12 3.14
CA GLY A 35 -5.65 4.79 4.13
C GLY A 35 -6.37 6.02 3.57
N ILE A 36 -5.65 6.89 2.87
CA ILE A 36 -6.20 8.11 2.24
C ILE A 36 -7.24 7.75 1.17
N PHE A 37 -6.89 6.87 0.23
CA PHE A 37 -7.82 6.47 -0.83
C PHE A 37 -9.03 5.72 -0.29
N GLY A 38 -8.84 4.84 0.69
CA GLY A 38 -9.94 4.14 1.36
C GLY A 38 -10.86 5.11 2.11
N PHE A 39 -10.29 6.12 2.77
CA PHE A 39 -11.07 7.17 3.43
C PHE A 39 -11.90 7.98 2.43
N MET A 40 -11.28 8.45 1.35
CA MET A 40 -11.95 9.20 0.28
C MET A 40 -13.07 8.37 -0.33
N LYS A 41 -12.80 7.10 -0.65
CA LYS A 41 -13.79 6.13 -1.13
C LYS A 41 -14.97 6.05 -0.15
N GLY A 42 -14.71 5.85 1.14
CA GLY A 42 -15.78 5.75 2.15
C GLY A 42 -16.60 7.04 2.31
N ARG A 43 -15.98 8.20 2.13
CA ARG A 43 -16.67 9.49 2.15
C ARG A 43 -17.57 9.68 0.93
N TYR A 44 -17.10 9.32 -0.27
CA TYR A 44 -17.88 9.50 -1.50
C TYR A 44 -18.97 8.45 -1.71
N THR A 45 -18.80 7.23 -1.18
CA THR A 45 -19.78 6.15 -1.34
C THR A 45 -20.72 5.99 -0.14
N GLY A 46 -20.61 6.80 0.91
CA GLY A 46 -21.44 6.69 2.12
C GLY A 46 -21.20 5.45 2.99
N THR A 47 -20.08 4.73 2.83
CA THR A 47 -19.81 3.44 3.51
C THR A 47 -19.10 3.57 4.86
N GLY A 48 -18.92 4.80 5.35
CA GLY A 48 -18.16 5.10 6.57
C GLY A 48 -16.65 5.27 6.27
N PRO A 49 -16.11 6.50 6.28
CA PRO A 49 -14.74 6.79 5.83
C PRO A 49 -13.66 5.99 6.57
N VAL A 50 -13.74 5.91 7.90
CA VAL A 50 -12.73 5.21 8.72
C VAL A 50 -12.76 3.70 8.48
N ARG A 51 -13.95 3.10 8.40
CA ARG A 51 -14.11 1.67 8.09
C ARG A 51 -13.54 1.35 6.71
N SER A 52 -13.84 2.20 5.73
CA SER A 52 -13.40 2.03 4.36
C SER A 52 -11.87 2.16 4.22
N ALA A 53 -11.25 3.09 4.95
CA ALA A 53 -9.80 3.20 5.08
C ALA A 53 -9.17 1.96 5.70
N ALA A 54 -9.69 1.51 6.86
CA ALA A 54 -9.20 0.33 7.56
C ALA A 54 -9.27 -0.93 6.69
N GLN A 55 -10.41 -1.15 6.03
CA GLN A 55 -10.57 -2.28 5.09
C GLN A 55 -9.56 -2.23 3.95
N THR A 56 -9.37 -1.07 3.33
CA THR A 56 -8.43 -0.92 2.22
C THR A 56 -6.97 -1.13 2.65
N MET A 57 -6.58 -0.65 3.84
CA MET A 57 -5.26 -0.92 4.41
C MET A 57 -5.05 -2.40 4.74
N VAL A 58 -6.04 -3.07 5.36
CA VAL A 58 -5.95 -4.49 5.73
C VAL A 58 -5.87 -5.39 4.49
N ILE A 59 -6.74 -5.17 3.50
CA ILE A 59 -6.74 -5.96 2.25
C ILE A 59 -5.39 -5.80 1.54
N GLY A 60 -4.91 -4.56 1.37
CA GLY A 60 -3.62 -4.30 0.74
C GLY A 60 -2.45 -4.88 1.53
N GLY A 61 -2.47 -4.77 2.86
CA GLY A 61 -1.44 -5.32 3.74
C GLY A 61 -1.36 -6.84 3.68
N ILE A 62 -2.50 -7.53 3.68
CA ILE A 62 -2.55 -8.99 3.54
C ILE A 62 -2.03 -9.41 2.17
N ALA A 63 -2.43 -8.73 1.09
CA ALA A 63 -1.95 -9.01 -0.26
C ALA A 63 -0.42 -8.83 -0.37
N ALA A 64 0.12 -7.74 0.19
CA ALA A 64 1.55 -7.49 0.22
C ALA A 64 2.31 -8.54 1.06
N ALA A 65 1.77 -8.93 2.21
CA ALA A 65 2.37 -9.98 3.05
C ALA A 65 2.38 -11.33 2.33
N ALA A 66 1.29 -11.71 1.66
CA ALA A 66 1.22 -12.93 0.87
C ALA A 66 2.25 -12.92 -0.27
N ALA A 67 2.35 -11.81 -1.02
CA ALA A 67 3.33 -11.66 -2.09
C ALA A 67 4.78 -11.75 -1.56
N PHE A 68 5.07 -11.12 -0.41
CA PHE A 68 6.37 -11.17 0.22
C PHE A 68 6.75 -12.59 0.66
N LEU A 69 5.83 -13.31 1.30
CA LEU A 69 6.06 -14.69 1.73
C LEU A 69 6.29 -15.62 0.54
N LEU A 70 5.48 -15.48 -0.52
CA LEU A 70 5.67 -16.24 -1.75
C LEU A 70 7.03 -15.96 -2.39
N ALA A 71 7.43 -14.70 -2.51
CA ALA A 71 8.74 -14.33 -3.02
C ALA A 71 9.87 -14.93 -2.17
N LYS A 72 9.73 -14.92 -0.85
CA LYS A 72 10.72 -15.48 0.09
C LYS A 72 10.77 -17.02 0.05
N LEU A 73 9.70 -17.71 -0.35
CA LEU A 73 9.68 -19.17 -0.45
C LEU A 73 10.34 -19.68 -1.74
N ILE A 74 10.35 -18.87 -2.79
CA ILE A 74 10.84 -19.25 -4.12
C ILE A 74 12.27 -18.72 -4.38
N ALA A 75 12.66 -17.62 -3.73
CA ALA A 75 14.01 -17.07 -3.77
C ALA A 75 14.93 -17.73 -2.74
#